data_AF-A0A2E7RHZ0-F1
#
_entry.id   AF-A0A2E7RHZ0-F1
#
_cell.length_a   1.000
_cell.length_b   1.000
_cell.length_c   1.000
_cell.angle_alpha   90.00
_cell.angle_beta   90.00
_cell.angle_gamma   90.00
#
_symmetry.space_group_name_H-M   'P 1'
#
loop_
_entity.id
_entity.type
_entity.pdbx_description
1 polymer ?
#
loop_
_entity_poly.entity_id
_entity_poly.type
_entity_poly.pdbx_seq_one_letter_code
_entity_poly.pdbx_strand_id
1 'polypeptide(L)' 'MKPSEVRGKEDSELEFDVENLEKELFDMKFRSLTEGNPNPSRIRRIRRDIARMKTVLWERQKNIHGQEPR' A
#
# COMPACT_ATOMS: atom_id res chain seq x y z
N MET A 1 6.88 4.81 -0.07
CA MET A 1 7.29 4.22 1.21
C MET A 1 8.63 3.51 1.09
N LYS A 2 9.49 3.53 2.11
CA LYS A 2 10.67 2.66 2.18
C LYS A 2 10.27 1.29 2.75
N PRO A 3 10.83 0.17 2.27
CA PRO A 3 10.50 -1.17 2.79
C PRO A 3 10.75 -1.35 4.29
N SER A 4 11.72 -0.62 4.85
CA SER A 4 12.04 -0.64 6.28
C SER A 4 10.95 -0.01 7.14
N GLU A 5 10.26 1.02 6.65
CA GLU A 5 9.15 1.67 7.36
C GLU A 5 7.93 0.76 7.43
N VAL A 6 7.68 -0.02 6.38
CA VAL A 6 6.56 -0.97 6.28
C VAL A 6 6.75 -2.14 7.26
N ARG A 7 7.98 -2.65 7.39
CA ARG A 7 8.27 -3.77 8.31
C ARG A 7 8.20 -3.40 9.79
N GLY A 8 8.26 -2.11 10.12
CA GLY A 8 8.19 -1.62 11.50
C GLY A 8 6.77 -1.50 12.04
N LYS A 9 5.75 -1.50 11.17
CA LYS A 9 4.33 -1.33 11.52
C LYS A 9 3.69 -2.63 11.98
N GLU A 10 2.65 -2.50 12.79
CA GLU A 10 1.77 -3.61 13.18
C GLU A 10 0.96 -4.12 11.98
N ASP A 11 0.52 -5.38 12.00
CA ASP A 11 -0.31 -5.94 10.92
C ASP A 11 -1.62 -5.14 10.75
N SER A 12 -2.24 -4.75 11.85
CA SER A 12 -3.46 -3.95 11.90
C SER A 12 -3.28 -2.55 11.27
N GLU A 13 -2.15 -1.90 11.54
CA GLU A 13 -1.80 -0.60 10.95
C GLU A 13 -1.55 -0.72 9.44
N LEU A 14 -0.91 -1.81 9.00
CA LEU A 14 -0.66 -2.05 7.57
C LEU A 14 -1.96 -2.28 6.80
N GLU A 15 -2.91 -3.02 7.36
CA GLU A 15 -4.23 -3.23 6.76
C GLU A 15 -5.00 -1.91 6.65
N PHE A 16 -5.00 -1.11 7.71
CA PHE A 16 -5.64 0.22 7.71
C PHE A 16 -5.03 1.16 6.64
N ASP A 17 -3.70 1.20 6.55
CA ASP A 17 -3.00 2.00 5.55
C ASP A 17 -3.28 1.53 4.12
N VAL A 18 -3.38 0.22 3.91
CA VAL A 18 -3.77 -0.35 2.61
C VAL A 18 -5.16 0.10 2.20
N GLU A 19 -6.15 0.01 3.11
CA GLU A 19 -7.52 0.46 2.82
C GLU A 19 -7.57 1.96 2.46
N ASN A 20 -6.83 2.79 3.20
CA ASN A 20 -6.79 4.23 2.94
C ASN A 20 -6.17 4.55 1.58
N LEU A 21 -5.06 3.89 1.24
CA LEU A 21 -4.43 4.06 -0.08
C LEU A 21 -5.29 3.51 -1.22
N GLU A 22 -6.08 2.47 -1.00
CA GLU A 22 -7.02 1.95 -1.99
C GLU A 22 -8.16 2.95 -2.25
N LYS A 23 -8.69 3.60 -1.22
CA LYS A 23 -9.65 4.70 -1.37
C LYS A 23 -9.04 5.88 -2.13
N GLU A 24 -7.84 6.33 -1.75
CA GLU A 24 -7.14 7.40 -2.47
C GLU A 24 -6.90 7.04 -3.94
N LEU A 25 -6.53 5.79 -4.23
CA LEU A 25 -6.34 5.30 -5.58
C LEU A 25 -7.65 5.32 -6.39
N PHE A 26 -8.78 4.96 -5.77
CA PHE A 26 -10.09 5.02 -6.39
C PHE A 26 -10.46 6.46 -6.76
N ASP A 27 -10.34 7.38 -5.81
CA ASP A 27 -10.62 8.80 -6.03
C ASP A 27 -9.72 9.40 -7.11
N MET A 28 -8.43 9.06 -7.10
CA MET A 28 -7.49 9.51 -8.13
C MET A 28 -7.83 8.96 -9.52
N LYS A 29 -8.28 7.71 -9.62
CA LYS A 29 -8.75 7.14 -10.89
C LYS A 29 -10.04 7.80 -11.35
N PHE A 30 -10.97 8.05 -10.44
CA PHE A 30 -12.23 8.71 -10.74
C PHE A 30 -11.99 10.13 -11.28
N ARG A 31 -11.17 10.93 -10.58
CA ARG A 31 -10.73 12.25 -11.03
C ARG A 31 -9.95 12.21 -12.34
N SER A 32 -9.22 11.11 -12.60
CA SER A 32 -8.52 10.91 -13.86
C SER A 32 -9.43 10.82 -15.07
N LEU A 33 -10.61 10.28 -14.86
CA LEU A 33 -11.60 10.10 -15.90
C LEU A 33 -12.46 11.36 -16.06
N THR A 34 -12.75 12.08 -14.96
CA THR A 34 -13.66 13.23 -14.97
C THR A 34 -13.00 14.57 -15.23
N GLU A 35 -11.85 14.86 -14.63
CA GLU A 35 -11.25 16.21 -14.61
C GLU A 35 -10.01 16.35 -15.52
N GLY A 36 -9.49 15.25 -16.06
CA GLY A 36 -8.36 15.26 -16.98
C GLY A 36 -7.02 15.56 -16.31
N ASN A 37 -6.16 14.53 -16.27
CA ASN A 37 -4.75 14.56 -15.84
C ASN A 37 -4.44 14.75 -14.33
N PRO A 38 -4.84 13.81 -13.46
CA PRO A 38 -4.20 13.62 -12.17
C PRO A 38 -2.83 13.00 -12.40
N ASN A 39 -1.85 13.53 -11.69
CA ASN A 39 -0.45 13.12 -11.73
C ASN A 39 -0.25 11.59 -11.85
N PRO A 40 0.05 11.06 -13.05
CA PRO A 40 0.14 9.61 -13.30
C PRO A 40 1.27 8.96 -12.48
N SER A 41 2.30 9.74 -12.14
CA SER A 41 3.41 9.29 -11.28
C SER A 41 2.94 8.99 -9.86
N ARG A 42 1.96 9.75 -9.34
CA ARG A 42 1.39 9.50 -8.01
C ARG A 42 0.54 8.24 -7.98
N ILE A 43 -0.27 7.98 -9.01
CA ILE A 43 -1.00 6.71 -9.17
C ILE A 43 -0.03 5.52 -9.17
N ARG A 44 1.07 5.61 -9.91
CA ARG A 44 2.13 4.57 -9.92
C ARG A 44 2.81 4.41 -8.56
N ARG A 45 2.94 5.48 -7.78
CA ARG A 45 3.54 5.44 -6.43
C ARG A 45 2.62 4.71 -5.45
N ILE A 46 1.35 5.09 -5.40
CA ILE A 46 0.34 4.49 -4.53
C ILE A 46 0.20 2.99 -4.81
N ARG A 47 0.13 2.59 -6.09
CA ARG A 47 0.10 1.16 -6.46
C ARG A 47 1.31 0.38 -5.94
N ARG A 48 2.51 0.96 -5.99
CA ARG A 48 3.73 0.31 -5.49
C ARG A 48 3.76 0.25 -3.97
N ASP A 49 3.23 1.26 -3.29
CA ASP A 49 3.17 1.29 -1.84
C ASP A 49 2.15 0.26 -1.31
N ILE A 50 0.96 0.15 -1.94
CA ILE A 50 -0.01 -0.92 -1.64
C ILE A 50 0.62 -2.31 -1.85
N ALA A 51 1.29 -2.52 -2.99
CA ALA A 51 1.92 -3.81 -3.28
C ALA A 51 2.95 -4.19 -2.23
N ARG A 52 3.81 -3.25 -1.79
CA ARG A 52 4.81 -3.51 -0.74
C ARG A 52 4.17 -3.90 0.59
N MET A 53 3.10 -3.21 1.01
CA MET A 53 2.41 -3.53 2.26
C MET A 53 1.76 -4.91 2.22
N LYS A 54 1.06 -5.23 1.12
CA LYS A 54 0.48 -6.58 0.91
C LYS A 54 1.55 -7.67 0.86
N THR A 55 2.72 -7.39 0.27
CA THR A 55 3.84 -8.35 0.28
C THR A 55 4.35 -8.61 1.70
N VAL A 56 4.52 -7.58 2.53
CA VAL A 56 4.97 -7.76 3.92
C VAL A 56 3.93 -8.53 4.75
N LEU A 57 2.64 -8.22 4.62
CA LEU A 57 1.57 -8.99 5.25
C LEU A 57 1.61 -10.47 4.84
N TRP A 58 1.83 -10.74 3.55
CA TRP A 58 1.96 -12.11 3.04
C TRP A 58 3.23 -12.82 3.56
N GLU A 59 4.36 -12.11 3.61
CA GLU A 59 5.62 -12.64 4.16
C GLU A 59 5.45 -13.04 5.63
N ARG A 60 4.78 -12.20 6.43
CA ARG A 60 4.44 -12.48 7.84
C ARG A 60 3.52 -13.68 7.97
N GLN A 61 2.45 -13.73 7.17
CA GLN A 61 1.52 -14.86 7.17
C GLN A 61 2.19 -16.21 6.81
N LYS A 62 3.19 -16.18 5.92
CA LYS A 62 3.93 -17.36 5.49
C LYS A 62 5.19 -17.64 6.33
N ASN A 63 5.43 -16.86 7.39
CA ASN A 63 6.65 -16.91 8.21
C ASN A 63 7.94 -16.88 7.37
N ILE A 64 7.90 -16.18 6.24
CA ILE A 64 9.05 -16.03 5.36
C ILE A 64 9.99 -15.00 5.99
N HIS A 65 11.29 -15.30 6.03
CA HIS A 65 12.33 -14.46 6.65
C HIS A 65 12.26 -14.30 8.18
N GLY A 66 11.57 -15.19 8.90
CA GLY A 66 11.48 -15.11 10.37
C GLY A 66 10.75 -13.86 10.87
N GLN A 67 9.91 -13.26 10.02
CA GLN A 67 9.01 -12.19 10.41
C GLN A 67 7.79 -12.83 11.06
N GLU A 68 7.73 -12.79 12.39
CA GLU A 68 6.52 -13.15 13.11
C GLU A 68 5.48 -12.02 12.97
N PRO A 69 4.18 -12.37 12.87
CA PRO A 69 3.11 -11.38 12.92
C PRO A 69 3.22 -10.58 14.21
N ARG A 70 3.06 -9.25 14.08
CA ARG A 70 3.11 -8.30 15.20
C ARG A 70 1.78 -7.62 15.31
#